data_AF-A0A7X0FRM3-F1
#
_entry.id   AF-A0A7X0FRM3-F1
#
_cell.length_a   1.000
_cell.length_b   1.000
_cell.length_c   1.000
_cell.angle_alpha   90.00
_cell.angle_beta   90.00
_cell.angle_gamma   90.00
#
_symmetry.space_group_name_H-M   'P 1'
#
loop_
_entity.id
_entity.type
_entity.pdbx_description
1 polymer ?
#
loop_
_entity_poly.entity_id
_entity_poly.type
_entity_poly.pdbx_seq_one_letter_code
_entity_poly.pdbx_strand_id
1 'polypeptide(L)'
;MAYRRGRFFALAATLSLAALVATAATASPAIAAPPGDKGKPTATAADSVTVSGASIEAAGSDYAVIGDLSNSSKSAVTISSASADAGTAELHDGTGVVAELTVPRRSTLTLAVDGEHIRLSNLPETLPADVTITLTFSDTSTLEFTAPMPATPPPPPPAPVADSITVSAASIEAAGSDYAVLADIENSSATAATISSASADAGTAALHDSTGAVTELTVAGGSTLTLAPDGEHIRLSNLPETLPADVTITLTFSDTSTLEFTAPMPATPPPPPPAPVADSITVTSASIEAAGSDYAVLADIENSSATAATISSASADAGTAALHDSTGAVTELTVAGGSTLTLTVDGEHIRLSNLPETLPADVTITLTFSDTSTLEFTAPMPATPPPPPPAPSVSVMAAVGDSITVAYDAAGYGSYPQYSWATGSSTTVDSHLLRLQDTLQSSVTATNLAVVGASSADLASQITSAVSARADYLTIEIGANDACTSTVAEMTSVADYDQRIRAALQTFHTARPDAEIFVASIPNLYQMWNVSKGKFAARFTWSIAGICQSMLANPTSTSQADEDRRLSVQQRVDDYNAALAAACTATVNCTFDGYEVADYVFSSKDVSTSDYFHPSVEGQRVLAEITWPLSPFASGG
;
A
#
# COMPACT_ATOMS: atom_id res chain seq x y z
N MET A 1 26.95 59.85 -20.17
CA MET A 1 27.56 58.65 -20.77
C MET A 1 26.52 57.55 -20.85
N ALA A 2 26.45 56.89 -22.01
CA ALA A 2 25.42 55.94 -22.39
C ALA A 2 25.57 54.59 -21.66
N TYR A 3 24.48 53.88 -21.37
CA TYR A 3 23.98 52.78 -22.23
C TYR A 3 22.64 52.19 -21.74
N ARG A 4 21.69 52.14 -22.69
CA ARG A 4 20.58 51.19 -22.94
C ARG A 4 19.53 50.84 -21.87
N ARG A 5 18.40 51.56 -22.00
CA ARG A 5 17.00 51.06 -21.98
C ARG A 5 16.72 50.33 -23.31
N GLY A 6 15.73 49.45 -23.50
CA GLY A 6 14.64 49.01 -22.65
C GLY A 6 13.42 48.61 -23.52
N ARG A 7 12.56 47.78 -22.93
CA ARG A 7 11.08 47.72 -23.04
C ARG A 7 10.44 47.35 -24.38
N PHE A 8 9.74 46.21 -24.32
CA PHE A 8 8.59 45.85 -25.15
C PHE A 8 7.30 46.46 -24.58
N PHE A 9 6.43 46.95 -25.47
CA PHE A 9 4.98 47.20 -25.29
C PHE A 9 4.32 46.60 -26.55
N ALA A 10 3.39 45.64 -26.40
CA ALA A 10 1.92 45.85 -26.44
C ALA A 10 1.40 46.02 -27.90
N LEU A 11 0.24 45.56 -28.35
CA LEU A 11 -0.94 44.89 -27.79
C LEU A 11 -1.82 44.49 -29.01
N ALA A 12 -2.73 43.52 -28.82
CA ALA A 12 -4.01 43.34 -29.55
C ALA A 12 -3.94 42.82 -31.01
N ALA A 13 -4.90 42.08 -31.57
CA ALA A 13 -6.29 41.80 -31.21
C ALA A 13 -6.85 40.55 -31.96
N THR A 14 -7.81 39.86 -31.31
CA THR A 14 -9.10 39.33 -31.83
C THR A 14 -9.24 38.13 -32.82
N LEU A 15 -10.12 37.21 -32.36
CA LEU A 15 -11.21 36.44 -33.02
C LEU A 15 -10.94 35.11 -33.80
N SER A 16 -11.29 34.01 -33.11
CA SER A 16 -12.36 33.03 -33.42
C SER A 16 -12.43 32.24 -34.74
N LEU A 17 -12.34 30.90 -34.55
CA LEU A 17 -13.25 29.81 -34.98
C LEU A 17 -12.90 28.91 -36.21
N ALA A 18 -12.74 27.62 -35.87
CA ALA A 18 -13.10 26.37 -36.57
C ALA A 18 -12.28 25.82 -37.78
N ALA A 19 -11.64 24.68 -37.49
CA ALA A 19 -11.59 23.39 -38.21
C ALA A 19 -11.26 23.31 -39.71
N LEU A 20 -10.20 22.58 -40.07
CA LEU A 20 -10.24 21.33 -40.87
C LEU A 20 -8.83 20.68 -40.98
N VAL A 21 -8.81 19.37 -41.22
CA VAL A 21 -7.70 18.40 -41.13
C VAL A 21 -6.78 18.36 -42.38
N ALA A 22 -5.54 17.88 -42.19
CA ALA A 22 -4.70 17.07 -43.11
C ALA A 22 -3.41 17.66 -43.74
N THR A 23 -2.29 17.05 -43.32
CA THR A 23 -1.08 16.58 -44.06
C THR A 23 -0.15 17.48 -44.89
N ALA A 24 1.13 17.09 -44.78
CA ALA A 24 2.27 17.21 -45.69
C ALA A 24 3.11 18.50 -45.61
N ALA A 25 4.33 18.35 -45.07
CA ALA A 25 5.41 19.33 -45.18
C ALA A 25 6.42 18.86 -46.23
N THR A 26 6.64 19.72 -47.23
CA THR A 26 7.70 19.69 -48.23
C THR A 26 8.82 20.65 -47.84
N ALA A 27 10.08 20.33 -48.17
CA ALA A 27 11.07 21.31 -48.61
C ALA A 27 12.31 20.63 -49.22
N SER A 28 12.63 21.01 -50.47
CA SER A 28 13.98 21.00 -51.06
C SER A 28 14.37 22.47 -51.33
N PRO A 29 15.63 22.82 -51.72
CA PRO A 29 15.96 22.74 -53.16
C PRO A 29 17.44 22.48 -53.54
N ALA A 30 17.58 22.24 -54.84
CA ALA A 30 18.71 21.82 -55.68
C ALA A 30 19.78 22.88 -56.03
N ILE A 31 20.94 22.41 -56.53
CA ILE A 31 21.71 23.00 -57.64
C ILE A 31 22.17 21.88 -58.58
N ALA A 32 22.14 22.13 -59.90
CA ALA A 32 22.13 21.15 -61.00
C ALA A 32 23.48 20.86 -61.70
N ALA A 33 23.58 19.59 -62.14
CA ALA A 33 24.30 18.88 -63.23
C ALA A 33 25.34 19.55 -64.14
N PRO A 34 26.23 18.72 -64.76
CA PRO A 34 25.98 18.33 -66.16
C PRO A 34 26.01 16.80 -66.42
N PRO A 35 25.35 16.30 -67.50
CA PRO A 35 25.08 14.88 -67.69
C PRO A 35 25.94 14.18 -68.75
N GLY A 36 26.17 12.87 -68.53
CA GLY A 36 25.96 11.84 -69.55
C GLY A 36 27.20 11.28 -70.26
N ASP A 37 27.76 10.19 -69.71
CA ASP A 37 28.24 9.09 -70.55
C ASP A 37 27.17 7.99 -70.54
N LYS A 38 26.80 7.51 -71.73
CA LYS A 38 25.69 6.60 -71.93
C LYS A 38 26.15 5.15 -71.77
N GLY A 39 25.63 4.49 -70.73
CA GLY A 39 25.14 3.12 -70.81
C GLY A 39 26.12 2.03 -71.26
N LYS A 40 27.00 1.61 -70.35
CA LYS A 40 27.34 0.20 -70.19
C LYS A 40 26.68 -0.25 -68.88
N PRO A 41 25.91 -1.36 -68.83
CA PRO A 41 25.41 -1.87 -67.57
C PRO A 41 26.60 -2.02 -66.61
N THR A 42 26.53 -1.40 -65.44
CA THR A 42 27.51 -1.63 -64.39
C THR A 42 27.43 -3.11 -64.07
N ALA A 43 28.55 -3.84 -64.21
CA ALA A 43 28.60 -5.25 -63.84
C ALA A 43 28.21 -5.38 -62.37
N THR A 44 27.22 -6.22 -62.10
CA THR A 44 26.70 -6.46 -60.75
C THR A 44 27.63 -7.39 -59.98
N ALA A 45 27.43 -7.50 -58.67
CA ALA A 45 28.08 -8.48 -57.83
C ALA A 45 27.85 -9.91 -58.36
N ALA A 46 26.61 -10.25 -58.71
CA ALA A 46 26.24 -11.55 -59.27
C ALA A 46 27.00 -11.87 -60.58
N ASP A 47 27.20 -10.88 -61.46
CA ASP A 47 27.94 -11.07 -62.73
C ASP A 47 29.41 -11.49 -62.52
N SER A 48 29.95 -11.29 -61.31
CA SER A 48 31.35 -11.57 -61.00
C SER A 48 31.58 -12.88 -60.26
N VAL A 49 30.53 -13.52 -59.73
CA VAL A 49 30.60 -14.73 -58.91
C VAL A 49 30.16 -15.95 -59.71
N THR A 50 30.96 -17.01 -59.66
CA THR A 50 30.62 -18.31 -60.24
C THR A 50 30.59 -19.38 -59.17
N VAL A 51 29.63 -20.31 -59.26
CA VAL A 51 29.50 -21.44 -58.35
C VAL A 51 30.07 -22.71 -59.00
N SER A 52 30.84 -23.49 -58.25
CA SER A 52 31.34 -24.79 -58.69
C SER A 52 31.29 -25.83 -57.57
N GLY A 53 31.02 -27.08 -57.92
CA GLY A 53 31.01 -28.18 -56.94
C GLY A 53 29.90 -28.05 -55.90
N ALA A 54 28.80 -27.36 -56.23
CA ALA A 54 27.66 -27.26 -55.33
C ALA A 54 27.05 -28.64 -55.06
N SER A 55 26.88 -28.99 -53.80
CA SER A 55 26.15 -30.18 -53.33
C SER A 55 25.56 -29.92 -51.95
N ILE A 56 24.61 -30.76 -51.55
CA ILE A 56 24.00 -30.68 -50.21
C ILE A 56 24.46 -31.88 -49.40
N GLU A 57 24.91 -31.62 -48.18
CA GLU A 57 25.36 -32.64 -47.23
C GLU A 57 24.54 -32.58 -45.93
N ALA A 58 24.47 -33.70 -45.21
CA ALA A 58 23.84 -33.76 -43.90
C ALA A 58 24.69 -33.04 -42.85
N ALA A 59 24.08 -32.17 -42.05
CA ALA A 59 24.73 -31.38 -41.02
C ALA A 59 23.91 -31.41 -39.71
N GLY A 60 24.19 -32.37 -38.84
CA GLY A 60 23.40 -32.60 -37.63
C GLY A 60 21.97 -33.04 -37.97
N SER A 61 20.96 -32.30 -37.49
CA SER A 61 19.55 -32.52 -37.81
C SER A 61 19.08 -31.79 -39.09
N ASP A 62 19.94 -30.95 -39.68
CA ASP A 62 19.66 -30.12 -40.85
C ASP A 62 20.53 -30.54 -42.05
N TYR A 63 20.49 -29.76 -43.14
CA TYR A 63 21.35 -29.92 -44.31
C TYR A 63 22.19 -28.67 -44.54
N ALA A 64 23.37 -28.83 -45.15
CA ALA A 64 24.25 -27.73 -45.54
C ALA A 64 24.53 -27.75 -47.04
N VAL A 65 24.37 -26.62 -47.71
CA VAL A 65 24.87 -26.42 -49.08
C VAL A 65 26.37 -26.13 -48.99
N ILE A 66 27.14 -26.99 -49.64
CA ILE A 66 28.59 -26.89 -49.75
C ILE A 66 29.00 -26.64 -51.21
N GLY A 67 30.24 -26.19 -51.44
CA GLY A 67 30.77 -25.90 -52.77
C GLY A 67 31.55 -24.59 -52.80
N ASP A 68 32.08 -24.23 -53.97
CA ASP A 68 32.97 -23.08 -54.12
C ASP A 68 32.26 -21.90 -54.80
N LEU A 69 32.34 -20.73 -54.17
CA LEU A 69 31.92 -19.44 -54.73
C LEU A 69 33.15 -18.62 -55.11
N SER A 70 33.42 -18.48 -56.41
CA SER A 70 34.60 -17.78 -56.93
C SER A 70 34.24 -16.39 -57.46
N ASN A 71 34.84 -15.34 -56.89
CA ASN A 71 34.64 -13.95 -57.28
C ASN A 71 35.79 -13.44 -58.16
N SER A 72 35.49 -13.12 -59.41
CA SER A 72 36.46 -12.63 -60.40
C SER A 72 36.72 -11.11 -60.35
N SER A 73 35.91 -10.36 -59.60
CA SER A 73 36.01 -8.89 -59.55
C SER A 73 37.22 -8.41 -58.75
N LYS A 74 37.51 -7.11 -58.85
CA LYS A 74 38.60 -6.46 -58.10
C LYS A 74 38.22 -6.09 -56.67
N SER A 75 36.98 -6.34 -56.26
CA SER A 75 36.44 -6.03 -54.93
C SER A 75 35.84 -7.27 -54.30
N ALA A 76 35.76 -7.33 -52.96
CA ALA A 76 35.01 -8.40 -52.31
C ALA A 76 33.52 -8.20 -52.60
N VAL A 77 32.77 -9.29 -52.62
CA VAL A 77 31.33 -9.30 -52.88
C VAL A 77 30.63 -9.87 -51.66
N THR A 78 29.55 -9.23 -51.23
CA THR A 78 28.80 -9.60 -50.03
C THR A 78 27.46 -10.21 -50.41
N ILE A 79 27.19 -11.42 -49.91
CA ILE A 79 25.90 -12.10 -49.97
C ILE A 79 25.12 -11.66 -48.75
N SER A 80 23.95 -11.05 -48.95
CA SER A 80 23.09 -10.52 -47.88
C SER A 80 21.97 -11.46 -47.49
N SER A 81 21.64 -12.44 -48.35
CA SER A 81 20.69 -13.51 -48.00
C SER A 81 20.79 -14.67 -48.99
N ALA A 82 20.25 -15.82 -48.58
CA ALA A 82 19.96 -16.96 -49.43
C ALA A 82 18.48 -17.35 -49.31
N SER A 83 17.90 -17.87 -50.38
CA SER A 83 16.60 -18.54 -50.39
C SER A 83 16.70 -19.84 -51.16
N ALA A 84 15.79 -20.78 -50.89
CA ALA A 84 15.69 -22.06 -51.60
C ALA A 84 14.27 -22.27 -52.13
N ASP A 85 14.13 -23.00 -53.22
CA ASP A 85 12.84 -23.44 -53.75
C ASP A 85 12.19 -24.58 -52.93
N ALA A 86 12.97 -25.22 -52.06
CA ALA A 86 12.52 -26.16 -51.05
C ALA A 86 13.16 -25.85 -49.68
N GLY A 87 12.31 -25.72 -48.66
CA GLY A 87 12.73 -25.43 -47.29
C GLY A 87 13.12 -23.96 -47.05
N THR A 88 13.78 -23.73 -45.92
CA THR A 88 14.30 -22.42 -45.49
C THR A 88 15.82 -22.42 -45.61
N ALA A 89 16.39 -21.33 -46.15
CA ALA A 89 17.83 -21.17 -46.34
C ALA A 89 18.36 -20.01 -45.48
N GLU A 90 19.45 -20.26 -44.76
CA GLU A 90 20.12 -19.27 -43.90
C GLU A 90 21.64 -19.30 -44.13
N LEU A 91 22.30 -18.14 -44.07
CA LEU A 91 23.75 -18.06 -44.18
C LEU A 91 24.40 -18.41 -42.83
N HIS A 92 25.44 -19.24 -42.85
CA HIS A 92 26.16 -19.68 -41.65
C HIS A 92 27.67 -19.49 -41.82
N ASP A 93 28.40 -19.25 -40.72
CA ASP A 93 29.87 -19.11 -40.70
C ASP A 93 30.61 -20.29 -40.04
N GLY A 94 29.89 -21.38 -39.75
CA GLY A 94 30.39 -22.55 -39.02
C GLY A 94 30.18 -22.46 -37.51
N THR A 95 29.93 -21.26 -36.97
CA THR A 95 29.58 -21.06 -35.55
C THR A 95 28.10 -20.76 -35.33
N GLY A 96 27.40 -20.26 -36.35
CA GLY A 96 25.96 -20.03 -36.31
C GLY A 96 25.43 -19.24 -37.50
N VAL A 97 24.18 -18.79 -37.41
CA VAL A 97 23.51 -17.95 -38.42
C VAL A 97 24.18 -16.57 -38.48
N VAL A 98 24.50 -16.10 -39.69
CA VAL A 98 25.06 -14.77 -39.94
C VAL A 98 24.20 -13.97 -40.91
N ALA A 99 24.25 -12.64 -40.79
CA ALA A 99 23.50 -11.75 -41.67
C ALA A 99 24.08 -11.67 -43.08
N GLU A 100 25.39 -11.85 -43.23
CA GLU A 100 26.08 -11.69 -44.51
C GLU A 100 27.29 -12.65 -44.61
N LEU A 101 27.59 -13.12 -45.82
CA LEU A 101 28.84 -13.82 -46.14
C LEU A 101 29.63 -13.06 -47.21
N THR A 102 30.96 -13.02 -47.08
CA THR A 102 31.83 -12.29 -48.00
C THR A 102 32.62 -13.24 -48.90
N VAL A 103 32.45 -13.12 -50.22
CA VAL A 103 33.29 -13.78 -51.22
C VAL A 103 34.49 -12.89 -51.55
N PRO A 104 35.73 -13.25 -51.18
CA PRO A 104 36.86 -12.33 -51.30
C PRO A 104 37.23 -12.02 -52.76
N ARG A 105 37.77 -10.82 -53.01
CA ARG A 105 38.16 -10.37 -54.36
C ARG A 105 39.15 -11.34 -55.02
N ARG A 106 38.96 -11.69 -56.29
CA ARG A 106 39.85 -12.58 -57.07
C ARG A 106 40.19 -13.88 -56.32
N SER A 107 39.23 -14.40 -55.58
CA SER A 107 39.41 -15.56 -54.71
C SER A 107 38.12 -16.36 -54.63
N THR A 108 38.21 -17.50 -53.93
CA THR A 108 37.11 -18.43 -53.73
C THR A 108 36.78 -18.49 -52.25
N LEU A 109 35.49 -18.38 -51.92
CA LEU A 109 34.96 -18.81 -50.64
C LEU A 109 34.52 -20.27 -50.79
N THR A 110 35.11 -21.17 -50.01
CA THR A 110 34.71 -22.57 -49.96
C THR A 110 33.66 -22.74 -48.88
N LEU A 111 32.47 -23.20 -49.28
CA LEU A 111 31.41 -23.57 -48.37
C LEU A 111 31.62 -25.01 -47.90
N ALA A 112 31.61 -25.23 -46.59
CA ALA A 112 31.84 -26.54 -45.94
C ALA A 112 30.98 -26.70 -44.69
N VAL A 113 30.62 -27.93 -44.34
CA VAL A 113 29.72 -28.24 -43.20
C VAL A 113 30.22 -27.62 -41.88
N ASP A 114 31.52 -27.71 -41.61
CA ASP A 114 32.15 -27.19 -40.39
C ASP A 114 32.71 -25.75 -40.55
N GLY A 115 32.40 -25.07 -41.66
CA GLY A 115 32.84 -23.70 -41.98
C GLY A 115 31.68 -22.84 -42.48
N GLU A 116 31.95 -21.83 -43.30
CA GLU A 116 30.88 -21.07 -43.95
C GLU A 116 30.01 -22.00 -44.80
N HIS A 117 28.68 -21.92 -44.70
CA HIS A 117 27.75 -22.71 -45.50
C HIS A 117 26.37 -22.05 -45.58
N ILE A 118 25.46 -22.63 -46.37
CA ILE A 118 24.05 -22.24 -46.37
C ILE A 118 23.28 -23.37 -45.71
N ARG A 119 22.70 -23.12 -44.54
CA ARG A 119 21.89 -24.11 -43.84
C ARG A 119 20.52 -24.21 -44.49
N LEU A 120 20.09 -25.43 -44.78
CA LEU A 120 18.76 -25.78 -45.24
C LEU A 120 18.01 -26.53 -44.15
N SER A 121 16.85 -26.01 -43.78
CA SER A 121 15.93 -26.60 -42.80
C SER A 121 14.50 -26.60 -43.35
N ASN A 122 13.55 -27.23 -42.64
CA ASN A 122 12.14 -27.28 -43.03
C ASN A 122 11.88 -27.80 -44.47
N LEU A 123 12.72 -28.73 -44.94
CA LEU A 123 12.54 -29.36 -46.24
C LEU A 123 11.25 -30.22 -46.27
N PRO A 124 10.62 -30.41 -47.44
CA PRO A 124 9.46 -31.28 -47.57
C PRO A 124 9.82 -32.74 -47.22
N GLU A 125 8.83 -33.50 -46.74
CA GLU A 125 8.99 -34.91 -46.30
C GLU A 125 9.59 -35.81 -47.40
N THR A 126 9.21 -35.58 -48.66
CA THR A 126 9.87 -36.17 -49.82
C THR A 126 10.91 -35.20 -50.38
N LEU A 127 12.18 -35.49 -50.15
CA LEU A 127 13.30 -34.65 -50.61
C LEU A 127 13.36 -34.60 -52.15
N PRO A 128 13.51 -33.42 -52.75
CA PRO A 128 13.74 -33.31 -54.18
C PRO A 128 15.15 -33.84 -54.54
N ALA A 129 15.36 -34.24 -55.78
CA ALA A 129 16.68 -34.69 -56.25
C ALA A 129 17.72 -33.56 -56.21
N ASP A 130 17.26 -32.34 -56.48
CA ASP A 130 18.06 -31.12 -56.50
C ASP A 130 17.26 -29.98 -55.85
N VAL A 131 17.94 -29.04 -55.20
CA VAL A 131 17.36 -27.80 -54.66
C VAL A 131 17.97 -26.59 -55.37
N THR A 132 17.14 -25.64 -55.78
CA THR A 132 17.59 -24.38 -56.37
C THR A 132 17.82 -23.36 -55.26
N ILE A 133 19.04 -22.83 -55.20
CA ILE A 133 19.45 -21.80 -54.25
C ILE A 133 19.59 -20.47 -54.98
N THR A 134 18.93 -19.44 -54.46
CA THR A 134 19.05 -18.06 -54.93
C THR A 134 19.81 -17.25 -53.89
N LEU A 135 21.00 -16.78 -54.26
CA LEU A 135 21.77 -15.83 -53.46
C LEU A 135 21.36 -14.41 -53.82
N THR A 136 21.16 -13.55 -52.83
CA THR A 136 21.00 -12.11 -53.02
C THR A 136 22.24 -11.40 -52.49
N PHE A 137 22.85 -10.54 -53.32
CA PHE A 137 24.01 -9.75 -52.94
C PHE A 137 23.60 -8.38 -52.38
N SER A 138 24.52 -7.71 -51.70
CA SER A 138 24.29 -6.38 -51.11
C SER A 138 23.88 -5.30 -52.11
N ASP A 139 24.22 -5.48 -53.40
CA ASP A 139 23.78 -4.60 -54.50
C ASP A 139 22.42 -4.99 -55.08
N THR A 140 21.71 -5.92 -54.44
CA THR A 140 20.41 -6.49 -54.80
C THR A 140 20.40 -7.39 -56.04
N SER A 141 21.55 -7.62 -56.68
CA SER A 141 21.66 -8.62 -57.74
C SER A 141 21.51 -10.03 -57.17
N THR A 142 21.04 -10.97 -57.98
CA THR A 142 20.82 -12.36 -57.56
C THR A 142 21.59 -13.34 -58.44
N LEU A 143 22.04 -14.44 -57.83
CA LEU A 143 22.67 -15.57 -58.51
C LEU A 143 21.94 -16.85 -58.11
N GLU A 144 21.44 -17.58 -59.09
CA GLU A 144 20.78 -18.88 -58.89
C GLU A 144 21.70 -20.03 -59.29
N PHE A 145 21.74 -21.07 -58.47
CA PHE A 145 22.41 -22.32 -58.78
C PHE A 145 21.65 -23.49 -58.16
N THR A 146 21.86 -24.68 -58.71
CA THR A 146 21.21 -25.90 -58.27
C THR A 146 22.22 -26.79 -57.55
N ALA A 147 21.83 -27.36 -56.41
CA ALA A 147 22.66 -28.26 -55.62
C ALA A 147 21.95 -29.62 -55.42
N PRO A 148 22.58 -30.76 -55.79
CA PRO A 148 22.01 -32.09 -55.60
C PRO A 148 21.92 -32.46 -54.12
N MET A 149 20.81 -33.11 -53.76
CA MET A 149 20.60 -33.70 -52.43
C MET A 149 21.46 -34.96 -52.23
N PRO A 150 21.88 -35.27 -50.98
CA PRO A 150 22.62 -36.49 -50.71
C PRO A 150 21.67 -37.70 -50.85
N ALA A 151 22.20 -38.84 -51.32
CA ALA A 151 21.42 -40.05 -51.60
C ALA A 151 20.81 -40.71 -50.34
N THR A 152 21.21 -40.29 -49.14
CA THR A 152 20.72 -40.81 -47.84
C THR A 152 20.35 -39.66 -46.91
N PRO A 153 19.12 -39.63 -46.35
CA PRO A 153 18.72 -38.65 -45.32
C PRO A 153 19.58 -38.78 -44.04
N PRO A 154 19.75 -37.69 -43.27
CA PRO A 154 20.38 -37.75 -41.95
C PRO A 154 19.58 -38.64 -41.00
N PRO A 155 20.22 -39.34 -40.06
CA PRO A 155 19.51 -40.06 -39.01
C PRO A 155 18.72 -39.08 -38.13
N PRO A 156 17.50 -39.43 -37.69
CA PRO A 156 16.77 -38.60 -36.76
C PRO A 156 17.55 -38.44 -35.45
N PRO A 157 17.47 -37.27 -34.78
CA PRO A 157 18.07 -37.09 -33.46
C PRO A 157 17.48 -38.12 -32.46
N PRO A 158 18.28 -38.58 -31.48
CA PRO A 158 17.76 -39.43 -30.41
C PRO A 158 16.58 -38.74 -29.71
N ALA A 159 15.55 -39.50 -29.37
CA ALA A 159 14.46 -38.96 -28.55
C ALA A 159 15.01 -38.49 -27.19
N PRO A 160 14.54 -37.35 -26.66
CA PRO A 160 14.91 -36.88 -25.32
C PRO A 160 14.69 -37.96 -24.26
N VAL A 161 15.62 -38.08 -23.31
CA VAL A 161 15.49 -39.02 -22.18
C VAL A 161 14.22 -38.75 -21.39
N ALA A 162 13.87 -37.48 -21.16
CA ALA A 162 12.66 -37.06 -20.46
C ALA A 162 11.36 -37.65 -21.05
N ASP A 163 11.29 -37.86 -22.36
CA ASP A 163 10.08 -38.41 -23.04
C ASP A 163 9.78 -39.85 -22.61
N SER A 164 10.78 -40.57 -22.09
CA SER A 164 10.63 -41.93 -21.57
C SER A 164 10.31 -42.00 -20.07
N ILE A 165 10.25 -40.85 -19.39
CA ILE A 165 10.09 -40.75 -17.94
C ILE A 165 8.69 -40.28 -17.57
N THR A 166 8.07 -40.95 -16.59
CA THR A 166 6.82 -40.53 -15.97
C THR A 166 6.97 -40.44 -14.46
N VAL A 167 6.40 -39.39 -13.87
CA VAL A 167 6.38 -39.18 -12.41
C VAL A 167 4.97 -39.43 -11.89
N SER A 168 4.86 -40.18 -10.79
CA SER A 168 3.60 -40.44 -10.12
C SER A 168 3.76 -40.40 -8.59
N ALA A 169 2.64 -40.36 -7.86
CA ALA A 169 2.62 -40.33 -6.39
C ALA A 169 3.46 -39.20 -5.76
N ALA A 170 3.58 -38.06 -6.43
CA ALA A 170 4.36 -36.93 -5.94
C ALA A 170 3.74 -36.35 -4.66
N SER A 171 4.55 -36.17 -3.62
CA SER A 171 4.20 -35.51 -2.36
C SER A 171 5.45 -34.87 -1.73
N ILE A 172 5.23 -34.01 -0.75
CA ILE A 172 6.30 -33.44 0.08
C ILE A 172 6.06 -33.82 1.53
N GLU A 173 7.11 -34.20 2.24
CA GLU A 173 7.08 -34.51 3.67
C GLU A 173 8.13 -33.71 4.45
N ALA A 174 7.86 -33.44 5.72
CA ALA A 174 8.82 -32.75 6.60
C ALA A 174 9.97 -33.70 6.98
N ALA A 175 11.21 -33.22 6.87
CA ALA A 175 12.42 -33.99 7.13
C ALA A 175 13.41 -33.15 7.97
N GLY A 176 13.25 -33.18 9.30
CA GLY A 176 14.08 -32.37 10.21
C GLY A 176 13.79 -30.87 10.06
N SER A 177 14.81 -30.08 9.71
CA SER A 177 14.67 -28.64 9.41
C SER A 177 14.33 -28.34 7.95
N ASP A 178 14.29 -29.36 7.10
CA ASP A 178 14.05 -29.27 5.65
C ASP A 178 12.81 -30.08 5.26
N TYR A 179 12.56 -30.19 3.96
CA TYR A 179 11.50 -31.02 3.37
C TYR A 179 12.09 -32.02 2.37
N ALA A 180 11.42 -33.17 2.20
CA ALA A 180 11.77 -34.17 1.22
C ALA A 180 10.64 -34.32 0.20
N VAL A 181 10.96 -34.24 -1.10
CA VAL A 181 10.03 -34.59 -2.18
C VAL A 181 10.09 -36.10 -2.39
N LEU A 182 8.92 -36.73 -2.32
CA LEU A 182 8.70 -38.15 -2.56
C LEU A 182 7.91 -38.32 -3.86
N ALA A 183 8.24 -39.33 -4.65
CA ALA A 183 7.59 -39.64 -5.92
C ALA A 183 8.09 -40.98 -6.47
N ASP A 184 7.31 -41.60 -7.35
CA ASP A 184 7.75 -42.72 -8.18
C ASP A 184 8.13 -42.21 -9.58
N ILE A 185 9.40 -42.38 -9.96
CA ILE A 185 9.94 -42.01 -11.27
C ILE A 185 10.13 -43.28 -12.11
N GLU A 186 9.24 -43.50 -13.07
CA GLU A 186 9.27 -44.67 -13.95
C GLU A 186 9.99 -44.35 -15.26
N ASN A 187 10.91 -45.23 -15.68
CA ASN A 187 11.60 -45.17 -16.97
C ASN A 187 11.12 -46.29 -17.89
N SER A 188 10.36 -45.92 -18.91
CA SER A 188 9.79 -46.85 -19.90
C SER A 188 10.78 -47.31 -20.98
N SER A 189 11.97 -46.70 -21.05
CA SER A 189 13.01 -47.08 -22.01
C SER A 189 13.84 -48.28 -21.53
N ALA A 190 14.56 -48.94 -22.45
CA ALA A 190 15.48 -50.03 -22.09
C ALA A 190 16.83 -49.54 -21.52
N THR A 191 17.11 -48.24 -21.60
CA THR A 191 18.38 -47.62 -21.19
C THR A 191 18.21 -46.85 -19.88
N ALA A 192 19.26 -46.80 -19.06
CA ALA A 192 19.20 -46.02 -17.82
C ALA A 192 19.11 -44.50 -18.12
N ALA A 193 18.29 -43.80 -17.35
CA ALA A 193 18.18 -42.34 -17.37
C ALA A 193 18.93 -41.76 -16.17
N THR A 194 19.73 -40.71 -16.39
CA THR A 194 20.49 -40.05 -15.34
C THR A 194 19.94 -38.65 -15.12
N ILE A 195 19.44 -38.39 -13.91
CA ILE A 195 19.01 -37.08 -13.43
C ILE A 195 20.27 -36.36 -12.93
N SER A 196 20.63 -35.25 -13.58
CA SER A 196 21.85 -34.47 -13.29
C SER A 196 21.60 -33.30 -12.34
N SER A 197 20.37 -32.82 -12.23
CA SER A 197 19.98 -31.80 -11.25
C SER A 197 18.47 -31.74 -11.04
N ALA A 198 18.05 -31.10 -9.95
CA ALA A 198 16.68 -30.69 -9.69
C ALA A 198 16.63 -29.21 -9.32
N SER A 199 15.57 -28.51 -9.72
CA SER A 199 15.23 -27.16 -9.28
C SER A 199 13.77 -27.08 -8.84
N ALA A 200 13.42 -26.05 -8.07
CA ALA A 200 12.06 -25.80 -7.62
C ALA A 200 11.67 -24.33 -7.84
N ASP A 201 10.38 -24.06 -8.02
CA ASP A 201 9.83 -22.71 -8.10
C ASP A 201 9.74 -22.00 -6.73
N ALA A 202 9.78 -22.78 -5.64
CA ALA A 202 9.93 -22.30 -4.28
C ALA A 202 11.09 -23.00 -3.55
N GLY A 203 11.99 -22.21 -2.98
CA GLY A 203 13.13 -22.70 -2.21
C GLY A 203 14.30 -23.21 -3.08
N THR A 204 15.10 -24.10 -2.50
CA THR A 204 16.27 -24.71 -3.13
C THR A 204 16.13 -26.23 -3.12
N ALA A 205 16.21 -26.85 -4.31
CA ALA A 205 16.16 -28.29 -4.49
C ALA A 205 17.57 -28.89 -4.66
N ALA A 206 17.83 -30.05 -4.07
CA ALA A 206 19.07 -30.80 -4.24
C ALA A 206 18.79 -32.32 -4.26
N LEU A 207 19.52 -33.06 -5.10
CA LEU A 207 19.44 -34.52 -5.15
C LEU A 207 20.15 -35.15 -3.95
N HIS A 208 19.51 -36.12 -3.31
CA HIS A 208 20.03 -36.82 -2.13
C HIS A 208 19.84 -38.33 -2.24
N ASP A 209 20.69 -39.09 -1.54
CA ASP A 209 20.55 -40.52 -1.27
C ASP A 209 20.71 -40.80 0.25
N SER A 210 20.73 -42.09 0.62
CA SER A 210 20.93 -42.53 2.01
C SER A 210 22.26 -42.07 2.67
N THR A 211 23.20 -41.54 1.88
CA THR A 211 24.51 -41.05 2.33
C THR A 211 24.61 -39.52 2.36
N GLY A 212 23.65 -38.81 1.76
CA GLY A 212 23.58 -37.35 1.75
C GLY A 212 23.37 -36.76 0.35
N ALA A 213 23.88 -35.56 0.12
CA ALA A 213 23.75 -34.89 -1.18
C ALA A 213 24.58 -35.59 -2.26
N VAL A 214 23.97 -35.82 -3.43
CA VAL A 214 24.59 -36.45 -4.60
C VAL A 214 24.50 -35.54 -5.82
N THR A 215 25.38 -35.76 -6.79
CA THR A 215 25.40 -34.99 -8.05
C THR A 215 24.51 -35.57 -9.13
N GLU A 216 24.08 -36.83 -8.99
CA GLU A 216 23.22 -37.51 -9.95
C GLU A 216 22.41 -38.63 -9.29
N LEU A 217 21.24 -38.93 -9.85
CA LEU A 217 20.43 -40.11 -9.55
C LEU A 217 20.15 -40.89 -10.83
N THR A 218 20.17 -42.22 -10.79
CA THR A 218 19.95 -43.06 -11.97
C THR A 218 18.65 -43.85 -11.86
N VAL A 219 17.81 -43.76 -12.89
CA VAL A 219 16.62 -44.60 -13.07
C VAL A 219 16.93 -45.67 -14.10
N ALA A 220 17.09 -46.92 -13.66
CA ALA A 220 17.39 -48.04 -14.55
C ALA A 220 16.29 -48.21 -15.62
N GLY A 221 16.67 -48.68 -16.82
CA GLY A 221 15.71 -48.93 -17.90
C GLY A 221 14.66 -49.96 -17.50
N GLY A 222 13.40 -49.71 -17.84
CA GLY A 222 12.25 -50.55 -17.53
C GLY A 222 11.95 -50.67 -16.03
N SER A 223 12.43 -49.72 -15.23
CA SER A 223 12.33 -49.74 -13.77
C SER A 223 11.77 -48.43 -13.22
N THR A 224 11.30 -48.49 -11.97
CA THR A 224 10.86 -47.33 -11.20
C THR A 224 11.88 -47.03 -10.11
N LEU A 225 12.33 -45.78 -10.03
CA LEU A 225 13.03 -45.24 -8.87
C LEU A 225 12.00 -44.62 -7.92
N THR A 226 11.88 -45.18 -6.72
CA THR A 226 11.02 -44.62 -5.67
C THR A 226 11.83 -43.65 -4.82
N LEU A 227 11.40 -42.40 -4.78
CA LEU A 227 11.94 -41.42 -3.86
C LEU A 227 11.31 -41.58 -2.47
N ALA A 228 12.13 -41.85 -1.46
CA ALA A 228 11.70 -42.16 -0.09
C ALA A 228 12.53 -41.39 0.95
N PRO A 229 11.97 -41.07 2.13
CA PRO A 229 12.67 -40.26 3.15
C PRO A 229 14.02 -40.82 3.60
N ASP A 230 14.14 -42.15 3.71
CA ASP A 230 15.35 -42.85 4.15
C ASP A 230 16.20 -43.39 2.97
N GLY A 231 15.90 -42.97 1.74
CA GLY A 231 16.53 -43.43 0.50
C GLY A 231 16.88 -42.28 -0.44
N GLU A 232 16.80 -42.52 -1.75
CA GLU A 232 16.88 -41.46 -2.75
C GLU A 232 15.73 -40.46 -2.57
N HIS A 233 16.01 -39.16 -2.57
CA HIS A 233 14.99 -38.12 -2.47
C HIS A 233 15.49 -36.79 -3.02
N ILE A 234 14.59 -35.82 -3.17
CA ILE A 234 14.96 -34.43 -3.47
C ILE A 234 14.76 -33.62 -2.20
N ARG A 235 15.84 -33.07 -1.64
CA ARG A 235 15.77 -32.20 -0.47
C ARG A 235 15.36 -30.79 -0.91
N LEU A 236 14.33 -30.26 -0.27
CA LEU A 236 13.87 -28.88 -0.38
C LEU A 236 14.25 -28.10 0.88
N SER A 237 14.90 -26.94 0.69
CA SER A 237 15.35 -26.05 1.76
C SER A 237 15.11 -24.58 1.38
N ASN A 238 15.28 -23.64 2.31
CA ASN A 238 15.12 -22.19 2.06
C ASN A 238 13.74 -21.81 1.47
N LEU A 239 12.67 -22.49 1.88
CA LEU A 239 11.31 -22.14 1.47
C LEU A 239 10.88 -20.77 2.04
N PRO A 240 9.97 -20.05 1.37
CA PRO A 240 9.41 -18.81 1.89
C PRO A 240 8.65 -19.04 3.21
N GLU A 241 8.55 -17.99 4.04
CA GLU A 241 7.87 -18.04 5.35
C GLU A 241 6.40 -18.49 5.24
N THR A 242 5.72 -18.06 4.19
CA THR A 242 4.40 -18.58 3.80
C THR A 242 4.58 -19.71 2.79
N LEU A 243 4.34 -20.94 3.21
CA LEU A 243 4.48 -22.13 2.36
C LEU A 243 3.40 -22.15 1.26
N PRO A 244 3.76 -22.39 -0.02
CA PRO A 244 2.78 -22.56 -1.08
C PRO A 244 2.00 -23.87 -0.90
N ALA A 245 0.81 -23.96 -1.49
CA ALA A 245 0.01 -25.20 -1.44
C ALA A 245 0.69 -26.36 -2.19
N ASP A 246 1.34 -26.03 -3.30
CA ASP A 246 2.05 -26.95 -4.17
C ASP A 246 3.41 -26.34 -4.56
N VAL A 247 4.42 -27.18 -4.81
CA VAL A 247 5.73 -26.78 -5.34
C VAL A 247 5.96 -27.49 -6.66
N THR A 248 6.37 -26.76 -7.70
CA THR A 248 6.75 -27.35 -8.99
C THR A 248 8.24 -27.66 -9.00
N ILE A 249 8.57 -28.91 -9.32
CA ILE A 249 9.92 -29.44 -9.42
C ILE A 249 10.26 -29.67 -10.90
N THR A 250 11.44 -29.20 -11.31
CA THR A 250 12.00 -29.44 -12.65
C THR A 250 13.21 -30.35 -12.51
N LEU A 251 13.17 -31.52 -13.15
CA LEU A 251 14.32 -32.43 -13.28
C LEU A 251 15.07 -32.12 -14.57
N THR A 252 16.40 -32.16 -14.51
CA THR A 252 17.28 -32.08 -15.70
C THR A 252 18.00 -33.41 -15.87
N PHE A 253 18.02 -33.94 -17.09
CA PHE A 253 18.71 -35.20 -17.42
C PHE A 253 20.09 -34.95 -18.04
N SER A 254 20.89 -36.01 -18.14
CA SER A 254 22.26 -35.94 -18.71
C SER A 254 22.31 -35.48 -20.17
N ASP A 255 21.22 -35.65 -20.93
CA ASP A 255 21.08 -35.15 -22.31
C ASP A 255 20.51 -33.72 -22.38
N THR A 256 20.41 -33.03 -21.24
CA THR A 256 19.83 -31.69 -21.05
C THR A 256 18.32 -31.59 -21.23
N SER A 257 17.61 -32.69 -21.51
CA SER A 257 16.15 -32.70 -21.49
C SER A 257 15.62 -32.44 -20.07
N THR A 258 14.40 -31.92 -19.96
CA THR A 258 13.80 -31.55 -18.68
C THR A 258 12.39 -32.11 -18.52
N LEU A 259 12.02 -32.47 -17.29
CA LEU A 259 10.67 -32.92 -16.94
C LEU A 259 10.17 -32.13 -15.72
N GLU A 260 8.97 -31.58 -15.80
CA GLU A 260 8.32 -30.85 -14.70
C GLU A 260 7.21 -31.68 -14.07
N PHE A 261 7.10 -31.62 -12.74
CA PHE A 261 5.97 -32.17 -12.01
C PHE A 261 5.68 -31.33 -10.77
N THR A 262 4.44 -31.39 -10.28
CA THR A 262 4.00 -30.66 -9.10
C THR A 262 3.83 -31.62 -7.92
N ALA A 263 4.34 -31.22 -6.75
CA ALA A 263 4.20 -31.98 -5.52
C ALA A 263 3.45 -31.13 -4.47
N PRO A 264 2.34 -31.63 -3.89
CA PRO A 264 1.62 -30.94 -2.85
C PRO A 264 2.45 -30.88 -1.57
N MET A 265 2.47 -29.71 -0.91
CA MET A 265 3.03 -29.59 0.42
C MET A 265 2.23 -30.45 1.40
N PRO A 266 2.88 -31.04 2.43
CA PRO A 266 2.15 -31.79 3.43
C PRO A 266 1.15 -30.84 4.08
N ALA A 267 -0.10 -31.27 4.25
CA ALA A 267 -1.02 -30.59 5.15
C ALA A 267 -0.33 -30.56 6.51
N THR A 268 0.24 -29.42 6.89
CA THR A 268 1.12 -29.31 8.06
C THR A 268 0.44 -29.95 9.27
N PRO A 269 0.98 -31.02 9.87
CA PRO A 269 0.81 -31.17 11.30
C PRO A 269 1.42 -29.90 11.90
N PRO A 270 0.70 -29.18 12.77
CA PRO A 270 1.30 -28.01 13.40
C PRO A 270 2.61 -28.45 14.08
N PRO A 271 3.69 -27.65 14.00
CA PRO A 271 4.81 -27.85 14.93
C PRO A 271 4.23 -28.01 16.34
N PRO A 272 4.82 -28.83 17.23
CA PRO A 272 4.39 -28.82 18.61
C PRO A 272 4.36 -27.35 19.03
N PRO A 273 3.21 -26.84 19.50
CA PRO A 273 3.08 -25.43 19.79
C PRO A 273 4.26 -25.04 20.68
N PRO A 274 4.90 -23.87 20.43
CA PRO A 274 5.92 -23.36 21.32
C PRO A 274 5.43 -23.53 22.75
N ALA A 275 6.29 -23.98 23.66
CA ALA A 275 5.91 -24.09 25.06
C ALA A 275 5.30 -22.73 25.47
N PRO A 276 4.08 -22.73 26.06
CA PRO A 276 3.40 -21.51 26.46
C PRO A 276 4.36 -20.56 27.19
N VAL A 277 4.40 -19.29 26.81
CA VAL A 277 5.24 -18.27 27.48
C VAL A 277 5.00 -18.32 28.99
N ALA A 278 3.74 -18.49 29.41
CA ALA A 278 3.33 -18.65 30.80
C ALA A 278 4.10 -19.75 31.57
N ASP A 279 4.53 -20.85 30.92
CA ASP A 279 5.27 -21.94 31.57
C ASP A 279 6.65 -21.50 32.06
N SER A 280 7.19 -20.41 31.51
CA SER A 280 8.48 -19.82 31.92
C SER A 280 8.35 -18.71 32.97
N ILE A 281 7.11 -18.34 33.33
CA ILE A 281 6.82 -17.21 34.22
C ILE A 281 6.39 -17.72 35.59
N THR A 282 6.85 -17.06 36.66
CA THR A 282 6.44 -17.37 38.03
C THR A 282 6.16 -16.07 38.78
N VAL A 283 5.04 -16.03 39.51
CA VAL A 283 4.73 -14.94 40.45
C VAL A 283 5.23 -15.33 41.83
N THR A 284 6.20 -14.57 42.35
CA THR A 284 6.88 -14.89 43.62
C THR A 284 6.31 -14.14 44.83
N SER A 285 5.64 -13.01 44.58
CA SER A 285 4.90 -12.23 45.56
C SER A 285 3.69 -11.59 44.88
N ALA A 286 2.59 -11.40 45.62
CA ALA A 286 1.42 -10.68 45.14
C ALA A 286 0.66 -10.03 46.31
N SER A 287 0.19 -8.80 46.12
CA SER A 287 -0.65 -8.06 47.06
C SER A 287 -1.50 -7.02 46.33
N ILE A 288 -2.55 -6.54 46.97
CA ILE A 288 -3.37 -5.44 46.46
C ILE A 288 -3.27 -4.25 47.40
N GLU A 289 -2.99 -3.08 46.84
CA GLU A 289 -2.92 -1.82 47.59
C GLU A 289 -3.91 -0.80 47.04
N ALA A 290 -4.33 0.14 47.89
CA ALA A 290 -5.17 1.26 47.49
C ALA A 290 -4.38 2.23 46.59
N ALA A 291 -4.93 2.58 45.43
CA ALA A 291 -4.31 3.49 44.47
C ALA A 291 -5.34 4.52 43.96
N GLY A 292 -5.42 5.66 44.63
CA GLY A 292 -6.40 6.70 44.30
C GLY A 292 -7.84 6.23 44.47
N SER A 293 -8.59 6.21 43.37
CA SER A 293 -9.98 5.75 43.25
C SER A 293 -10.15 4.24 43.25
N ASP A 294 -9.07 3.52 42.95
CA ASP A 294 -9.06 2.11 42.59
C ASP A 294 -8.05 1.37 43.46
N TYR A 295 -7.69 0.17 43.02
CA TYR A 295 -6.63 -0.62 43.61
C TYR A 295 -5.54 -0.90 42.59
N ALA A 296 -4.30 -1.06 43.06
CA ALA A 296 -3.20 -1.55 42.27
C ALA A 296 -2.83 -2.95 42.76
N VAL A 297 -2.79 -3.92 41.84
CA VAL A 297 -2.18 -5.22 42.12
C VAL A 297 -0.68 -5.07 41.96
N LEU A 298 0.04 -5.43 43.01
CA LEU A 298 1.49 -5.45 43.09
C LEU A 298 1.95 -6.91 43.08
N ALA A 299 3.02 -7.21 42.35
CA ALA A 299 3.55 -8.56 42.22
C ALA A 299 5.00 -8.55 41.72
N ASP A 300 5.77 -9.57 42.10
CA ASP A 300 7.08 -9.86 41.50
C ASP A 300 6.93 -11.00 40.49
N ILE A 301 7.06 -10.68 39.21
CA ILE A 301 6.88 -11.60 38.07
C ILE A 301 8.26 -11.95 37.51
N GLU A 302 8.72 -13.17 37.75
CA GLU A 302 10.00 -13.70 37.29
C GLU A 302 9.86 -14.42 35.95
N ASN A 303 10.76 -14.13 35.00
CA ASN A 303 10.87 -14.84 33.72
C ASN A 303 12.17 -15.66 33.69
N SER A 304 12.02 -16.99 33.73
CA SER A 304 13.14 -17.94 33.72
C SER A 304 13.71 -18.21 32.32
N SER A 305 13.04 -17.75 31.25
CA SER A 305 13.52 -17.90 29.87
C SER A 305 14.53 -16.82 29.50
N ALA A 306 15.32 -17.06 28.45
CA ALA A 306 16.25 -16.06 27.92
C ALA A 306 15.56 -14.98 27.07
N THR A 307 14.31 -15.20 26.67
CA THR A 307 13.52 -14.31 25.82
C THR A 307 12.58 -13.45 26.65
N ALA A 308 12.34 -12.21 26.24
CA ALA A 308 11.35 -11.37 26.92
C ALA A 308 9.93 -11.94 26.75
N ALA A 309 9.11 -11.81 27.79
CA ALA A 309 7.70 -12.18 27.78
C ALA A 309 6.84 -10.92 27.82
N THR A 310 5.87 -10.82 26.92
CA THR A 310 4.96 -9.68 26.83
C THR A 310 3.59 -10.06 27.37
N ILE A 311 3.17 -9.37 28.43
CA ILE A 311 1.81 -9.45 28.98
C ILE A 311 0.94 -8.54 28.11
N SER A 312 -0.04 -9.11 27.42
CA SER A 312 -0.92 -8.41 26.47
C SER A 312 -2.24 -7.97 27.09
N SER A 313 -2.65 -8.58 28.20
CA SER A 313 -3.79 -8.14 29.00
C SER A 313 -3.79 -8.78 30.39
N ALA A 314 -4.61 -8.21 31.28
CA ALA A 314 -4.93 -8.80 32.57
C ALA A 314 -6.47 -8.84 32.73
N SER A 315 -6.97 -9.87 33.40
CA SER A 315 -8.36 -9.94 33.86
C SER A 315 -8.41 -10.34 35.33
N ALA A 316 -9.56 -10.14 35.97
CA ALA A 316 -9.78 -10.47 37.37
C ALA A 316 -11.14 -11.19 37.54
N ASP A 317 -11.23 -12.07 38.54
CA ASP A 317 -12.49 -12.71 38.93
C ASP A 317 -13.46 -11.75 39.66
N ALA A 318 -12.96 -10.61 40.13
CA ALA A 318 -13.74 -9.51 40.68
C ALA A 318 -13.26 -8.16 40.12
N GLY A 319 -14.17 -7.38 39.55
CA GLY A 319 -13.88 -6.07 38.99
C GLY A 319 -13.31 -6.11 37.57
N THR A 320 -12.65 -5.03 37.17
CA THR A 320 -11.99 -4.86 35.87
C THR A 320 -10.50 -4.65 36.10
N ALA A 321 -9.66 -5.45 35.43
CA ALA A 321 -8.21 -5.31 35.47
C ALA A 321 -7.69 -4.66 34.18
N ALA A 322 -6.73 -3.74 34.31
CA ALA A 322 -6.05 -3.10 33.18
C ALA A 322 -4.55 -2.93 33.47
N LEU A 323 -3.71 -3.07 32.44
CA LEU A 323 -2.27 -2.87 32.56
C LEU A 323 -1.96 -1.36 32.60
N HIS A 324 -1.07 -0.96 33.51
CA HIS A 324 -0.68 0.42 33.71
C HIS A 324 0.84 0.55 33.91
N ASP A 325 1.37 1.73 33.58
CA ASP A 325 2.72 2.18 33.94
C ASP A 325 2.69 3.59 34.56
N SER A 326 3.87 4.18 34.78
CA SER A 326 4.00 5.54 35.34
C SER A 326 3.35 6.65 34.49
N THR A 327 2.95 6.37 33.26
CA THR A 327 2.33 7.31 32.31
C THR A 327 0.82 7.10 32.16
N GLY A 328 0.28 5.96 32.58
CA GLY A 328 -1.16 5.67 32.53
C GLY A 328 -1.45 4.24 32.07
N ALA A 329 -2.60 4.06 31.43
CA ALA A 329 -3.00 2.77 30.88
C ALA A 329 -2.12 2.41 29.67
N VAL A 330 -1.66 1.16 29.63
CA VAL A 330 -0.82 0.64 28.55
C VAL A 330 -1.45 -0.62 27.96
N THR A 331 -1.11 -0.93 26.72
CA THR A 331 -1.60 -2.14 26.03
C THR A 331 -0.76 -3.38 26.33
N GLU A 332 0.45 -3.19 26.86
CA GLU A 332 1.36 -4.29 27.16
C GLU A 332 2.35 -3.93 28.28
N LEU A 333 2.81 -4.96 29.00
CA LEU A 333 3.96 -4.89 29.91
C LEU A 333 4.97 -5.96 29.52
N THR A 334 6.27 -5.67 29.64
CA THR A 334 7.33 -6.60 29.24
C THR A 334 8.13 -7.08 30.45
N VAL A 335 8.25 -8.40 30.60
CA VAL A 335 9.16 -9.05 31.54
C VAL A 335 10.40 -9.52 30.78
N ALA A 336 11.52 -8.82 30.93
CA ALA A 336 12.77 -9.17 30.25
C ALA A 336 13.23 -10.61 30.61
N GLY A 337 13.87 -11.29 29.66
CA GLY A 337 14.39 -12.64 29.86
C GLY A 337 15.41 -12.70 31.01
N GLY A 338 15.31 -13.72 31.86
CA GLY A 338 16.18 -13.93 33.01
C GLY A 338 16.08 -12.85 34.09
N SER A 339 14.96 -12.12 34.14
CA SER A 339 14.76 -10.97 35.02
C SER A 339 13.42 -11.03 35.73
N THR A 340 13.26 -10.20 36.77
CA THR A 340 12.01 -10.01 37.51
C THR A 340 11.44 -8.62 37.19
N LEU A 341 10.16 -8.57 36.81
CA LEU A 341 9.38 -7.35 36.77
C LEU A 341 8.69 -7.18 38.13
N THR A 342 8.99 -6.09 38.83
CA THR A 342 8.34 -5.74 40.11
C THR A 342 7.26 -4.70 39.84
N LEU A 343 6.00 -5.06 40.09
CA LEU A 343 4.89 -4.14 39.98
C LEU A 343 4.77 -3.27 41.25
N THR A 344 4.62 -1.96 41.07
CA THR A 344 4.57 -0.96 42.15
C THR A 344 3.49 0.08 41.89
N VAL A 345 2.95 0.70 42.95
CA VAL A 345 1.86 1.70 42.83
C VAL A 345 2.22 2.88 41.91
N ASP A 346 3.48 3.34 41.95
CA ASP A 346 3.96 4.50 41.18
C ASP A 346 4.64 4.12 39.85
N GLY A 347 4.68 2.82 39.51
CA GLY A 347 5.36 2.27 38.32
C GLY A 347 4.44 1.37 37.50
N GLU A 348 4.99 0.31 36.91
CA GLU A 348 4.19 -0.75 36.28
C GLU A 348 3.27 -1.40 37.32
N HIS A 349 1.98 -1.51 37.03
CA HIS A 349 1.01 -2.20 37.89
C HIS A 349 -0.21 -2.67 37.11
N ILE A 350 -1.07 -3.45 37.76
CA ILE A 350 -2.38 -3.81 37.23
C ILE A 350 -3.41 -3.01 38.02
N ARG A 351 -4.08 -2.07 37.36
CA ARG A 351 -5.17 -1.30 37.96
C ARG A 351 -6.40 -2.18 38.03
N LEU A 352 -7.01 -2.23 39.21
CA LEU A 352 -8.22 -3.00 39.50
C LEU A 352 -9.34 -2.04 39.91
N SER A 353 -10.37 -1.92 39.06
CA SER A 353 -11.51 -1.01 39.22
C SER A 353 -12.84 -1.77 39.19
N ASN A 354 -13.98 -1.07 39.37
CA ASN A 354 -15.33 -1.65 39.28
C ASN A 354 -15.58 -2.89 40.17
N LEU A 355 -14.91 -2.96 41.32
CA LEU A 355 -15.07 -4.07 42.27
C LEU A 355 -16.49 -4.13 42.86
N PRO A 356 -16.96 -5.32 43.25
CA PRO A 356 -18.25 -5.46 43.92
C PRO A 356 -18.29 -4.71 45.25
N GLU A 357 -19.49 -4.29 45.67
CA GLU A 357 -19.70 -3.53 46.91
C GLU A 357 -19.17 -4.26 48.16
N THR A 358 -19.24 -5.60 48.16
CA THR A 358 -18.56 -6.46 49.13
C THR A 358 -17.26 -6.99 48.53
N LEU A 359 -16.13 -6.46 48.99
CA LEU A 359 -14.80 -6.89 48.53
C LEU A 359 -14.52 -8.34 48.94
N PRO A 360 -13.98 -9.17 48.03
CA PRO A 360 -13.50 -10.50 48.39
C PRO A 360 -12.23 -10.40 49.24
N ALA A 361 -11.90 -11.48 49.98
CA ALA A 361 -10.67 -11.55 50.76
C ALA A 361 -9.42 -11.59 49.86
N ASP A 362 -9.56 -12.23 48.70
CA ASP A 362 -8.53 -12.38 47.69
C ASP A 362 -9.15 -12.17 46.30
N VAL A 363 -8.37 -11.70 45.34
CA VAL A 363 -8.76 -11.58 43.92
C VAL A 363 -7.84 -12.44 43.08
N THR A 364 -8.41 -13.23 42.17
CA THR A 364 -7.65 -14.01 41.19
C THR A 364 -7.41 -13.16 39.96
N ILE A 365 -6.15 -12.98 39.59
CA ILE A 365 -5.70 -12.25 38.41
C ILE A 365 -5.23 -13.26 37.36
N THR A 366 -5.74 -13.14 36.15
CA THR A 366 -5.30 -13.92 34.99
C THR A 366 -4.53 -12.98 34.05
N LEU A 367 -3.24 -13.23 33.88
CA LEU A 367 -2.43 -12.58 32.86
C LEU A 367 -2.56 -13.34 31.55
N THR A 368 -2.71 -12.64 30.45
CA THR A 368 -2.61 -13.21 29.10
C THR A 368 -1.36 -12.68 28.44
N PHE A 369 -0.57 -13.58 27.85
CA PHE A 369 0.66 -13.22 27.14
C PHE A 369 0.41 -13.02 25.64
N SER A 370 1.39 -12.50 24.92
CA SER A 370 1.31 -12.28 23.47
C SER A 370 1.07 -13.55 22.66
N ASP A 371 1.47 -14.71 23.18
CA ASP A 371 1.21 -16.04 22.59
C ASP A 371 -0.14 -16.63 23.02
N THR A 372 -0.98 -15.86 23.71
CA THR A 372 -2.29 -16.23 24.28
C THR A 372 -2.25 -17.23 25.43
N SER A 373 -1.07 -17.65 25.88
CA SER A 373 -0.95 -18.42 27.12
C SER A 373 -1.40 -17.57 28.31
N THR A 374 -1.89 -18.23 29.37
CA THR A 374 -2.36 -17.54 30.57
C THR A 374 -1.67 -18.02 31.83
N LEU A 375 -1.48 -17.10 32.78
CA LEU A 375 -0.98 -17.38 34.12
C LEU A 375 -1.94 -16.79 35.14
N GLU A 376 -2.40 -17.62 36.08
CA GLU A 376 -3.27 -17.18 37.17
C GLU A 376 -2.49 -17.08 38.48
N PHE A 377 -2.74 -16.02 39.23
CA PHE A 377 -2.25 -15.86 40.59
C PHE A 377 -3.29 -15.16 41.46
N THR A 378 -3.20 -15.37 42.76
CA THR A 378 -4.14 -14.79 43.74
C THR A 378 -3.44 -13.70 44.52
N ALA A 379 -4.08 -12.54 44.65
CA ALA A 379 -3.57 -11.41 45.41
C ALA A 379 -4.55 -11.04 46.56
N PRO A 380 -4.08 -10.98 47.82
CA PRO A 380 -4.92 -10.63 48.95
C PRO A 380 -5.34 -9.16 48.93
N MET A 381 -6.62 -8.90 49.20
CA MET A 381 -7.16 -7.54 49.36
C MET A 381 -6.68 -6.91 50.67
N PRO A 382 -6.44 -5.58 50.70
CA PRO A 382 -6.10 -4.91 51.94
C PRO A 382 -7.31 -4.95 52.90
N ALA A 383 -7.04 -5.15 54.19
CA ALA A 383 -8.07 -5.30 55.23
C ALA A 383 -8.96 -4.05 55.44
N THR A 384 -8.60 -2.93 54.82
CA THR A 384 -9.34 -1.67 54.85
C THR A 384 -9.55 -1.16 53.42
N PRO A 385 -10.81 -0.94 52.97
CA PRO A 385 -11.09 -0.35 51.66
C PRO A 385 -10.47 1.06 51.55
N PRO A 386 -10.03 1.49 50.35
CA PRO A 386 -9.76 2.88 50.04
C PRO A 386 -11.02 3.72 50.32
N PRO A 387 -10.88 4.97 50.76
CA PRO A 387 -11.99 5.90 50.70
C PRO A 387 -12.50 5.99 49.26
N PRO A 388 -13.83 5.97 49.01
CA PRO A 388 -14.34 6.08 47.65
C PRO A 388 -13.81 7.36 47.00
N PRO A 389 -13.43 7.32 45.71
CA PRO A 389 -13.04 8.52 45.01
C PRO A 389 -14.15 9.56 45.04
N PRO A 390 -13.83 10.85 45.14
CA PRO A 390 -14.81 11.88 44.86
C PRO A 390 -15.31 11.68 43.42
N ALA A 391 -16.63 11.60 43.23
CA ALA A 391 -17.22 11.63 41.89
C ALA A 391 -16.62 12.82 41.11
N PRO A 392 -16.37 12.69 39.80
CA PRO A 392 -15.88 13.81 38.98
C PRO A 392 -16.87 14.96 39.11
N SER A 393 -16.52 15.96 39.91
CA SER A 393 -17.40 17.08 40.19
C SER A 393 -17.13 18.15 39.15
N VAL A 394 -17.74 18.04 37.98
CA VAL A 394 -17.75 19.16 37.04
C VAL A 394 -18.56 20.28 37.68
N SER A 395 -17.88 21.32 38.14
CA SER A 395 -18.49 22.48 38.78
C SER A 395 -18.56 23.67 37.82
N VAL A 396 -17.63 23.75 36.88
CA VAL A 396 -17.58 24.79 35.85
C VAL A 396 -17.46 24.18 34.45
N MET A 397 -18.36 24.60 33.56
CA MET A 397 -18.28 24.36 32.12
C MET A 397 -17.90 25.65 31.40
N ALA A 398 -17.00 25.58 30.43
CA ALA A 398 -16.72 26.68 29.51
C ALA A 398 -16.91 26.24 28.06
N ALA A 399 -17.44 27.14 27.23
CA ALA A 399 -17.46 26.97 25.79
C ALA A 399 -16.64 28.05 25.12
N VAL A 400 -15.73 27.66 24.24
CA VAL A 400 -14.92 28.55 23.40
C VAL A 400 -15.23 28.26 21.94
N GLY A 401 -15.10 29.27 21.09
CA GLY A 401 -15.48 29.15 19.70
C GLY A 401 -15.82 30.48 19.06
N ASP A 402 -16.70 30.42 18.06
CA ASP A 402 -17.14 31.59 17.31
C ASP A 402 -18.64 31.89 17.44
N SER A 403 -19.20 32.57 16.43
CA SER A 403 -20.60 32.96 16.35
C SER A 403 -21.57 31.78 16.40
N ILE A 404 -21.19 30.58 15.95
CA ILE A 404 -22.01 29.38 16.10
C ILE A 404 -22.22 29.07 17.59
N THR A 405 -21.14 29.04 18.37
CA THR A 405 -21.20 28.73 19.81
C THR A 405 -21.91 29.82 20.63
N VAL A 406 -21.92 31.07 20.15
CA VAL A 406 -22.70 32.18 20.74
C VAL A 406 -24.19 32.12 20.36
N ALA A 407 -24.59 31.21 19.46
CA ALA A 407 -25.91 31.18 18.82
C ALA A 407 -26.28 32.53 18.18
N TYR A 408 -25.32 33.09 17.45
CA TYR A 408 -25.51 34.31 16.69
C TYR A 408 -26.59 34.11 15.63
N ASP A 409 -27.45 35.10 15.49
CA ASP A 409 -28.57 35.17 14.57
C ASP A 409 -29.64 34.07 14.69
N ALA A 410 -29.57 33.19 15.71
CA ALA A 410 -30.43 32.03 15.86
C ALA A 410 -31.93 32.35 16.03
N ALA A 411 -32.25 33.49 16.65
CA ALA A 411 -33.63 33.91 16.97
C ALA A 411 -33.92 35.39 16.61
N GLY A 412 -33.32 35.88 15.53
CA GLY A 412 -33.30 37.30 15.12
C GLY A 412 -31.86 37.81 15.03
N TYR A 413 -31.62 39.08 14.69
CA TYR A 413 -30.24 39.58 14.59
C TYR A 413 -29.59 39.78 15.96
N GLY A 414 -28.37 39.27 16.14
CA GLY A 414 -27.55 39.41 17.35
C GLY A 414 -27.23 38.08 18.05
N SER A 415 -26.59 38.17 19.23
CA SER A 415 -26.20 37.01 20.03
C SER A 415 -27.35 36.51 20.92
N TYR A 416 -27.61 35.20 20.91
CA TYR A 416 -28.62 34.55 21.75
C TYR A 416 -28.03 33.39 22.55
N PRO A 417 -27.10 33.65 23.50
CA PRO A 417 -26.37 32.59 24.21
C PRO A 417 -27.27 31.61 24.99
N GLN A 418 -28.51 32.00 25.32
CA GLN A 418 -29.50 31.08 25.89
C GLN A 418 -29.87 29.90 24.96
N TYR A 419 -29.63 30.03 23.65
CA TYR A 419 -29.82 29.00 22.64
C TYR A 419 -28.51 28.35 22.19
N SER A 420 -27.38 28.60 22.86
CA SER A 420 -26.10 27.93 22.56
C SER A 420 -26.24 26.41 22.73
N TRP A 421 -25.75 25.65 21.75
CA TRP A 421 -25.67 24.18 21.80
C TRP A 421 -24.87 23.68 23.02
N ALA A 422 -23.85 24.42 23.44
CA ALA A 422 -22.97 24.05 24.52
C ALA A 422 -23.48 24.53 25.89
N THR A 423 -23.68 25.85 26.06
CA THR A 423 -23.94 26.47 27.38
C THR A 423 -25.34 27.07 27.51
N GLY A 424 -26.23 26.81 26.56
CA GLY A 424 -27.55 27.44 26.52
C GLY A 424 -28.45 26.99 27.67
N SER A 425 -29.27 27.90 28.19
CA SER A 425 -30.23 27.61 29.26
C SER A 425 -31.63 27.25 28.75
N SER A 426 -31.84 27.25 27.42
CA SER A 426 -33.13 26.93 26.82
C SER A 426 -33.36 25.42 26.75
N THR A 427 -34.44 24.94 27.36
CA THR A 427 -34.88 23.54 27.26
C THR A 427 -35.30 23.13 25.84
N THR A 428 -35.52 24.09 24.93
CA THR A 428 -35.77 23.78 23.51
C THR A 428 -34.51 23.29 22.82
N VAL A 429 -33.34 23.81 23.19
CA VAL A 429 -32.05 23.37 22.65
C VAL A 429 -31.56 22.15 23.43
N ASP A 430 -31.82 22.13 24.74
CA ASP A 430 -31.36 21.07 25.64
C ASP A 430 -29.85 20.91 25.51
N SER A 431 -29.10 21.95 25.87
CA SER A 431 -27.66 22.06 25.58
C SER A 431 -26.81 21.01 26.32
N HIS A 432 -25.52 20.92 25.99
CA HIS A 432 -24.55 20.14 26.77
C HIS A 432 -24.61 20.49 28.27
N LEU A 433 -24.77 21.76 28.64
CA LEU A 433 -24.93 22.19 30.03
C LEU A 433 -26.13 21.52 30.70
N LEU A 434 -27.32 21.58 30.06
CA LEU A 434 -28.53 21.04 30.66
C LEU A 434 -28.45 19.52 30.81
N ARG A 435 -27.92 18.82 29.80
CA ARG A 435 -27.70 17.38 29.85
C ARG A 435 -26.66 17.00 30.90
N LEU A 436 -25.58 17.76 31.01
CA LEU A 436 -24.56 17.53 32.04
C LEU A 436 -25.12 17.72 33.45
N GLN A 437 -25.92 18.76 33.69
CA GLN A 437 -26.58 18.95 34.98
C GLN A 437 -27.53 17.80 35.32
N ASP A 438 -28.24 17.26 34.34
CA ASP A 438 -29.10 16.09 34.51
C ASP A 438 -28.28 14.83 34.79
N THR A 439 -27.24 14.55 34.01
CA THR A 439 -26.35 13.40 34.21
C THR A 439 -25.68 13.42 35.59
N LEU A 440 -25.19 14.59 36.03
CA LEU A 440 -24.50 14.73 37.32
C LEU A 440 -25.46 14.93 38.50
N GLN A 441 -26.75 15.15 38.25
CA GLN A 441 -27.74 15.55 39.26
C GLN A 441 -27.24 16.70 40.15
N SER A 442 -26.52 17.66 39.55
CA SER A 442 -25.87 18.77 40.25
C SER A 442 -25.89 20.07 39.45
N SER A 443 -25.68 21.20 40.12
CA SER A 443 -25.59 22.51 39.45
C SER A 443 -24.20 22.73 38.89
N VAL A 444 -24.11 23.01 37.59
CA VAL A 444 -22.87 23.36 36.90
C VAL A 444 -22.92 24.84 36.51
N THR A 445 -21.85 25.59 36.80
CA THR A 445 -21.72 26.98 36.36
C THR A 445 -21.18 26.99 34.93
N ALA A 446 -21.93 27.54 33.98
CA ALA A 446 -21.47 27.66 32.60
C ALA A 446 -21.01 29.07 32.25
N THR A 447 -19.92 29.18 31.49
CA THR A 447 -19.48 30.45 30.87
C THR A 447 -19.27 30.25 29.38
N ASN A 448 -19.98 31.02 28.56
CA ASN A 448 -19.72 31.09 27.13
C ASN A 448 -18.67 32.17 26.86
N LEU A 449 -17.51 31.73 26.39
CA LEU A 449 -16.32 32.55 26.09
C LEU A 449 -16.10 32.69 24.57
N ALA A 450 -17.00 32.13 23.75
CA ALA A 450 -16.95 32.25 22.31
C ALA A 450 -17.20 33.70 21.86
N VAL A 451 -16.59 34.08 20.74
CA VAL A 451 -16.62 35.45 20.23
C VAL A 451 -17.06 35.45 18.78
N VAL A 452 -18.06 36.27 18.45
CA VAL A 452 -18.55 36.43 17.08
C VAL A 452 -17.41 36.84 16.15
N GLY A 453 -17.21 36.10 15.07
CA GLY A 453 -16.15 36.33 14.09
C GLY A 453 -14.76 35.84 14.51
N ALA A 454 -14.64 35.13 15.64
CA ALA A 454 -13.37 34.55 16.07
C ALA A 454 -12.88 33.49 15.08
N SER A 455 -11.57 33.49 14.86
CA SER A 455 -10.82 32.46 14.14
C SER A 455 -9.94 31.66 15.11
N SER A 456 -9.23 30.67 14.60
CA SER A 456 -8.19 29.94 15.34
C SER A 456 -7.14 30.86 16.01
N ALA A 457 -6.90 32.06 15.48
CA ALA A 457 -5.97 33.03 16.06
C ALA A 457 -6.44 33.57 17.42
N ASP A 458 -7.74 33.63 17.65
CA ASP A 458 -8.36 34.19 18.85
C ASP A 458 -8.47 33.16 19.98
N LEU A 459 -8.34 31.87 19.64
CA LEU A 459 -8.57 30.76 20.56
C LEU A 459 -7.66 30.82 21.80
N ALA A 460 -6.42 31.30 21.66
CA ALA A 460 -5.48 31.44 22.78
C ALA A 460 -6.03 32.34 23.92
N SER A 461 -6.71 33.43 23.56
CA SER A 461 -7.33 34.34 24.55
C SER A 461 -8.54 33.69 25.23
N GLN A 462 -9.35 32.95 24.45
CA GLN A 462 -10.51 32.25 24.99
C GLN A 462 -10.09 31.11 25.94
N ILE A 463 -9.06 30.34 25.59
CA ILE A 463 -8.48 29.32 26.47
C ILE A 463 -7.94 29.92 27.77
N THR A 464 -7.21 31.04 27.70
CA THR A 464 -6.73 31.74 28.91
C THR A 464 -7.89 32.13 29.82
N SER A 465 -9.02 32.54 29.24
CA SER A 465 -10.24 32.86 29.97
C SER A 465 -10.90 31.61 30.58
N ALA A 466 -10.90 30.48 29.86
CA ALA A 466 -11.43 29.20 30.36
C ALA A 466 -10.60 28.65 31.54
N VAL A 467 -9.27 28.75 31.46
CA VAL A 467 -8.36 28.43 32.56
C VAL A 467 -8.65 29.32 33.77
N SER A 468 -8.82 30.62 33.55
CA SER A 468 -9.13 31.59 34.62
C SER A 468 -10.49 31.33 35.26
N ALA A 469 -11.47 30.90 34.47
CA ALA A 469 -12.79 30.47 34.94
C ALA A 469 -12.76 29.15 35.70
N ARG A 470 -11.62 28.43 35.68
CA ARG A 470 -11.45 27.11 36.30
C ARG A 470 -12.39 26.07 35.70
N ALA A 471 -12.50 26.04 34.37
CA ALA A 471 -13.36 25.07 33.69
C ALA A 471 -12.90 23.62 33.93
N ASP A 472 -13.83 22.78 34.39
CA ASP A 472 -13.67 21.32 34.53
C ASP A 472 -14.16 20.59 33.28
N TYR A 473 -14.99 21.24 32.45
CA TYR A 473 -15.38 20.79 31.11
C TYR A 473 -15.27 21.92 30.09
N LEU A 474 -14.51 21.71 29.02
CA LEU A 474 -14.32 22.66 27.93
C LEU A 474 -14.89 22.12 26.62
N THR A 475 -15.82 22.86 25.98
CA THR A 475 -16.24 22.57 24.60
C THR A 475 -15.63 23.56 23.62
N ILE A 476 -15.16 23.07 22.47
CA ILE A 476 -14.54 23.87 21.40
C ILE A 476 -15.26 23.63 20.08
N GLU A 477 -15.66 24.71 19.41
CA GLU A 477 -16.09 24.70 18.01
C GLU A 477 -15.56 25.97 17.34
N ILE A 478 -14.62 25.81 16.41
CA ILE A 478 -13.87 26.94 15.82
C ILE A 478 -13.35 26.54 14.44
N GLY A 479 -13.31 27.50 13.51
CA GLY A 479 -12.62 27.34 12.22
C GLY A 479 -13.44 27.74 10.99
N ALA A 480 -14.75 27.95 11.14
CA ALA A 480 -15.56 28.49 10.04
C ALA A 480 -15.04 29.85 9.57
N ASN A 481 -14.68 30.76 10.48
CA ASN A 481 -14.10 32.06 10.15
C ASN A 481 -12.69 31.98 9.57
N ASP A 482 -11.93 30.91 9.81
CA ASP A 482 -10.65 30.66 9.13
C ASP A 482 -10.82 30.34 7.64
N ALA A 483 -11.98 29.80 7.25
CA ALA A 483 -12.36 29.55 5.87
C ALA A 483 -13.17 30.70 5.25
N CYS A 484 -13.94 31.43 6.06
CA CYS A 484 -14.83 32.50 5.64
C CYS A 484 -14.14 33.86 5.52
N THR A 485 -13.30 34.00 4.49
CA THR A 485 -12.54 35.21 4.17
C THR A 485 -13.03 35.87 2.88
N SER A 486 -12.35 36.92 2.41
CA SER A 486 -12.72 37.59 1.15
C SER A 486 -12.43 36.71 -0.07
N THR A 487 -11.36 35.91 0.00
CA THR A 487 -10.91 35.03 -1.09
C THR A 487 -10.29 33.74 -0.55
N VAL A 488 -10.26 32.68 -1.36
CA VAL A 488 -9.61 31.39 -1.01
C VAL A 488 -8.15 31.57 -0.57
N ALA A 489 -7.43 32.54 -1.14
CA ALA A 489 -6.03 32.79 -0.81
C ALA A 489 -5.83 33.42 0.58
N GLU A 490 -6.86 34.03 1.15
CA GLU A 490 -6.82 34.67 2.48
C GLU A 490 -7.18 33.71 3.62
N MET A 491 -7.68 32.50 3.32
CA MET A 491 -7.97 31.48 4.34
C MET A 491 -6.70 31.11 5.13
N THR A 492 -6.84 30.89 6.43
CA THR A 492 -5.73 30.45 7.30
C THR A 492 -5.02 29.24 6.72
N SER A 493 -3.69 29.18 6.72
CA SER A 493 -3.02 27.97 6.23
C SER A 493 -3.33 26.78 7.16
N VAL A 494 -3.42 25.55 6.63
CA VAL A 494 -3.67 24.36 7.46
C VAL A 494 -2.58 24.20 8.53
N ALA A 495 -1.34 24.55 8.21
CA ALA A 495 -0.22 24.51 9.15
C ALA A 495 -0.38 25.51 10.31
N ASP A 496 -0.77 26.75 10.03
CA ASP A 496 -1.02 27.75 11.08
C ASP A 496 -2.22 27.35 11.95
N TYR A 497 -3.25 26.79 11.31
CA TYR A 497 -4.44 26.30 12.00
C TYR A 497 -4.09 25.16 12.98
N ASP A 498 -3.42 24.10 12.50
CA ASP A 498 -2.97 22.97 13.34
C ASP A 498 -2.09 23.45 14.50
N GLN A 499 -1.13 24.33 14.23
CA GLN A 499 -0.27 24.88 15.27
C GLN A 499 -1.07 25.59 16.38
N ARG A 500 -2.06 26.39 16.00
CA ARG A 500 -2.90 27.15 16.95
C ARG A 500 -3.79 26.24 17.79
N ILE A 501 -4.41 25.23 17.17
CA ILE A 501 -5.25 24.26 17.88
C ILE A 501 -4.42 23.46 18.88
N ARG A 502 -3.26 22.92 18.47
CA ARG A 502 -2.36 22.18 19.38
C ARG A 502 -1.90 23.04 20.55
N ALA A 503 -1.50 24.27 20.29
CA ALA A 503 -1.08 25.19 21.35
C ALA A 503 -2.22 25.51 22.33
N ALA A 504 -3.44 25.72 21.83
CA ALA A 504 -4.63 25.97 22.63
C ALA A 504 -4.96 24.78 23.56
N LEU A 505 -5.05 23.56 22.99
CA LEU A 505 -5.33 22.34 23.74
C LEU A 505 -4.25 22.05 24.79
N GLN A 506 -2.96 22.15 24.40
CA GLN A 506 -1.84 21.95 25.32
C GLN A 506 -1.85 22.97 26.47
N THR A 507 -2.15 24.25 26.18
CA THR A 507 -2.24 25.30 27.20
C THR A 507 -3.33 25.00 28.21
N PHE A 508 -4.52 24.59 27.75
CA PHE A 508 -5.62 24.25 28.64
C PHE A 508 -5.29 23.02 29.48
N HIS A 509 -4.88 21.91 28.84
CA HIS A 509 -4.56 20.66 29.53
C HIS A 509 -3.44 20.83 30.57
N THR A 510 -2.39 21.61 30.26
CA THR A 510 -1.30 21.89 31.22
C THR A 510 -1.80 22.62 32.47
N ALA A 511 -2.76 23.54 32.31
CA ALA A 511 -3.30 24.30 33.42
C ALA A 511 -4.44 23.59 34.17
N ARG A 512 -5.09 22.63 33.50
CA ARG A 512 -6.31 21.92 33.92
C ARG A 512 -6.19 20.44 33.55
N PRO A 513 -5.24 19.69 34.16
CA PRO A 513 -4.93 18.32 33.73
C PRO A 513 -6.09 17.34 33.91
N ASP A 514 -6.95 17.58 34.91
CA ASP A 514 -8.10 16.74 35.23
C ASP A 514 -9.39 17.16 34.50
N ALA A 515 -9.34 18.21 33.67
CA ALA A 515 -10.52 18.70 32.96
C ALA A 515 -10.78 17.92 31.67
N GLU A 516 -12.05 17.71 31.36
CA GLU A 516 -12.51 17.09 30.13
C GLU A 516 -12.62 18.12 29.00
N ILE A 517 -12.24 17.75 27.79
CA ILE A 517 -12.29 18.59 26.59
C ILE A 517 -13.14 17.87 25.53
N PHE A 518 -14.07 18.60 24.92
CA PHE A 518 -14.81 18.14 23.75
C PHE A 518 -14.59 19.09 22.58
N VAL A 519 -14.23 18.53 21.42
CA VAL A 519 -13.98 19.30 20.19
C VAL A 519 -14.99 18.89 19.13
N ALA A 520 -15.82 19.84 18.70
CA ALA A 520 -16.73 19.66 17.58
C ALA A 520 -16.03 20.04 16.27
N SER A 521 -16.33 19.28 15.22
CA SER A 521 -15.89 19.58 13.85
C SER A 521 -16.63 20.78 13.26
N ILE A 522 -16.00 21.44 12.30
CA ILE A 522 -16.54 22.58 11.57
C ILE A 522 -17.64 22.07 10.62
N PRO A 523 -18.86 22.66 10.64
CA PRO A 523 -19.94 22.26 9.76
C PRO A 523 -19.63 22.45 8.26
N ASN A 524 -20.29 21.66 7.42
CA ASN A 524 -20.13 21.72 5.96
C ASN A 524 -20.61 23.06 5.35
N LEU A 525 -19.66 23.93 4.99
CA LEU A 525 -19.94 25.25 4.40
C LEU A 525 -20.54 25.14 2.97
N TYR A 526 -20.20 24.08 2.22
CA TYR A 526 -20.77 23.85 0.90
C TYR A 526 -22.26 23.51 0.99
N GLN A 527 -22.65 22.68 1.97
CA GLN A 527 -24.04 22.36 2.26
C GLN A 527 -24.81 23.61 2.71
N MET A 528 -24.19 24.47 3.53
CA MET A 528 -24.74 25.78 3.92
C MET A 528 -25.10 26.60 2.69
N TRP A 529 -24.17 26.76 1.75
CA TRP A 529 -24.46 27.42 0.47
C TRP A 529 -25.61 26.73 -0.27
N ASN A 530 -25.56 25.41 -0.39
CA ASN A 530 -26.48 24.63 -1.21
C ASN A 530 -27.95 24.76 -0.73
N VAL A 531 -28.21 24.72 0.58
CA VAL A 531 -29.58 24.78 1.14
C VAL A 531 -30.23 26.17 1.04
N SER A 532 -29.43 27.21 0.79
CA SER A 532 -29.90 28.60 0.81
C SER A 532 -29.71 29.36 -0.51
N LYS A 533 -28.86 28.91 -1.44
CA LYS A 533 -28.56 29.62 -2.71
C LYS A 533 -29.77 29.93 -3.58
N GLY A 534 -30.82 29.10 -3.52
CA GLY A 534 -32.05 29.29 -4.28
C GLY A 534 -32.95 30.41 -3.74
N LYS A 535 -32.74 30.85 -2.50
CA LYS A 535 -33.59 31.82 -1.82
C LYS A 535 -33.18 33.25 -2.20
N PHE A 536 -34.11 34.07 -2.66
CA PHE A 536 -33.83 35.48 -2.99
C PHE A 536 -33.31 36.26 -1.77
N ALA A 537 -33.95 36.08 -0.61
CA ALA A 537 -33.56 36.74 0.64
C ALA A 537 -32.13 36.39 1.07
N ALA A 538 -31.74 35.11 1.01
CA ALA A 538 -30.38 34.67 1.32
C ALA A 538 -29.32 35.37 0.45
N ARG A 539 -29.52 35.37 -0.88
CA ARG A 539 -28.60 36.01 -1.82
C ARG A 539 -28.49 37.51 -1.59
N PHE A 540 -29.62 38.16 -1.29
CA PHE A 540 -29.64 39.57 -0.96
C PHE A 540 -28.83 39.84 0.32
N THR A 541 -29.10 39.09 1.40
CA THR A 541 -28.40 39.24 2.68
C THR A 541 -26.89 39.00 2.55
N TRP A 542 -26.46 37.90 1.91
CA TRP A 542 -25.03 37.62 1.73
C TRP A 542 -24.32 38.68 0.91
N SER A 543 -24.98 39.23 -0.12
CA SER A 543 -24.41 40.28 -0.96
C SER A 543 -24.23 41.60 -0.22
N ILE A 544 -25.16 41.98 0.68
CA ILE A 544 -25.07 43.25 1.40
C ILE A 544 -24.15 43.16 2.63
N ALA A 545 -24.14 41.99 3.30
CA ALA A 545 -23.39 41.79 4.54
C ALA A 545 -21.97 41.28 4.31
N GLY A 546 -21.62 40.87 3.08
CA GLY A 546 -20.28 40.37 2.76
C GLY A 546 -19.93 39.06 3.46
N ILE A 547 -20.94 38.24 3.79
CA ILE A 547 -20.75 37.00 4.56
C ILE A 547 -19.95 36.00 3.72
N CYS A 548 -18.88 35.44 4.31
CA CYS A 548 -18.10 34.31 3.79
C CYS A 548 -17.87 34.34 2.27
N GLN A 549 -17.30 35.42 1.73
CA GLN A 549 -17.23 35.64 0.28
C GLN A 549 -16.43 34.56 -0.47
N SER A 550 -15.43 33.97 0.20
CA SER A 550 -14.71 32.78 -0.28
C SER A 550 -15.67 31.67 -0.73
N MET A 551 -16.76 31.43 -0.01
CA MET A 551 -17.81 30.44 -0.35
C MET A 551 -18.96 31.07 -1.15
N LEU A 552 -19.52 32.18 -0.66
CA LEU A 552 -20.86 32.66 -1.02
C LEU A 552 -20.91 33.64 -2.20
N ALA A 553 -19.78 34.10 -2.73
CA ALA A 553 -19.78 34.98 -3.89
C ALA A 553 -20.45 34.29 -5.11
N ASN A 554 -21.12 35.07 -5.96
CA ASN A 554 -21.85 34.55 -7.14
C ASN A 554 -22.74 33.32 -6.84
N PRO A 555 -23.66 33.37 -5.87
CA PRO A 555 -24.25 32.19 -5.24
C PRO A 555 -25.08 31.30 -6.19
N THR A 556 -25.54 31.82 -7.33
CA THR A 556 -26.27 31.05 -8.36
C THR A 556 -25.43 30.69 -9.58
N SER A 557 -24.16 31.08 -9.59
CA SER A 557 -23.26 30.81 -10.73
C SER A 557 -22.89 29.34 -10.76
N THR A 558 -23.05 28.76 -11.94
CA THR A 558 -22.62 27.40 -12.30
C THR A 558 -21.35 27.44 -13.15
N SER A 559 -20.61 28.55 -13.13
CA SER A 559 -19.32 28.64 -13.81
C SER A 559 -18.32 27.72 -13.11
N GLN A 560 -17.47 27.04 -13.87
CA GLN A 560 -16.48 26.12 -13.29
C GLN A 560 -15.60 26.82 -12.25
N ALA A 561 -15.21 28.08 -12.49
CA ALA A 561 -14.40 28.85 -11.56
C ALA A 561 -15.09 29.11 -10.21
N ASP A 562 -16.41 29.31 -10.19
CA ASP A 562 -17.15 29.48 -8.95
C ASP A 562 -17.34 28.14 -8.21
N GLU A 563 -17.54 27.04 -8.94
CA GLU A 563 -17.62 25.70 -8.33
C GLU A 563 -16.27 25.26 -7.76
N ASP A 564 -15.17 25.42 -8.50
CA ASP A 564 -13.82 25.14 -8.02
C ASP A 564 -13.48 25.96 -6.77
N ARG A 565 -13.93 27.22 -6.71
CA ARG A 565 -13.75 28.07 -5.52
C ARG A 565 -14.45 27.48 -4.31
N ARG A 566 -15.72 27.08 -4.43
CA ARG A 566 -16.48 26.50 -3.31
C ARG A 566 -15.90 25.16 -2.86
N LEU A 567 -15.52 24.30 -3.81
CA LEU A 567 -14.86 23.03 -3.50
C LEU A 567 -13.51 23.25 -2.82
N SER A 568 -12.75 24.28 -3.21
CA SER A 568 -11.49 24.64 -2.54
C SER A 568 -11.70 25.12 -1.10
N VAL A 569 -12.78 25.86 -0.83
CA VAL A 569 -13.13 26.25 0.54
C VAL A 569 -13.55 25.03 1.36
N GLN A 570 -14.39 24.15 0.81
CA GLN A 570 -14.82 22.95 1.52
C GLN A 570 -13.63 22.03 1.82
N GLN A 571 -12.74 21.81 0.84
CA GLN A 571 -11.51 21.04 1.08
C GLN A 571 -10.66 21.63 2.20
N ARG A 572 -10.54 22.96 2.28
CA ARG A 572 -9.80 23.61 3.38
C ARG A 572 -10.46 23.35 4.74
N VAL A 573 -11.80 23.34 4.80
CA VAL A 573 -12.55 22.99 6.02
C VAL A 573 -12.34 21.53 6.41
N ASP A 574 -12.34 20.61 5.43
CA ASP A 574 -12.07 19.19 5.67
C ASP A 574 -10.64 19.00 6.22
N ASP A 575 -9.66 19.73 5.69
CA ASP A 575 -8.28 19.74 6.18
C ASP A 575 -8.18 20.29 7.62
N TYR A 576 -8.95 21.33 7.96
CA TYR A 576 -9.02 21.85 9.34
C TYR A 576 -9.66 20.84 10.30
N ASN A 577 -10.71 20.14 9.87
CA ASN A 577 -11.35 19.09 10.67
C ASN A 577 -10.39 17.93 10.95
N ALA A 578 -9.59 17.53 9.96
CA ALA A 578 -8.51 16.56 10.17
C ALA A 578 -7.47 17.05 11.19
N ALA A 579 -7.12 18.35 11.16
CA ALA A 579 -6.22 18.94 12.16
C ALA A 579 -6.83 18.98 13.57
N LEU A 580 -8.12 19.31 13.70
CA LEU A 580 -8.85 19.25 14.98
C LEU A 580 -8.82 17.83 15.56
N ALA A 581 -9.15 16.83 14.74
CA ALA A 581 -9.12 15.42 15.14
C ALA A 581 -7.73 15.01 15.62
N ALA A 582 -6.70 15.25 14.82
CA ALA A 582 -5.32 14.87 15.15
C ALA A 582 -4.77 15.59 16.39
N ALA A 583 -5.15 16.85 16.62
CA ALA A 583 -4.73 17.60 17.80
C ALA A 583 -5.46 17.12 19.06
N CYS A 584 -6.75 16.80 18.96
CA CYS A 584 -7.52 16.27 20.08
C CYS A 584 -7.06 14.86 20.48
N THR A 585 -6.86 13.95 19.52
CA THR A 585 -6.31 12.60 19.80
C THR A 585 -4.95 12.64 20.51
N ALA A 586 -4.13 13.67 20.26
CA ALA A 586 -2.84 13.83 20.92
C ALA A 586 -2.92 14.46 22.33
N THR A 587 -4.11 14.84 22.79
CA THR A 587 -4.34 15.53 24.08
C THR A 587 -5.12 14.62 25.02
N VAL A 588 -4.58 14.37 26.22
CA VAL A 588 -5.26 13.59 27.26
C VAL A 588 -6.58 14.26 27.67
N ASN A 589 -7.62 13.46 27.90
CA ASN A 589 -8.99 13.89 28.22
C ASN A 589 -9.63 14.77 27.14
N CYS A 590 -9.21 14.64 25.88
CA CYS A 590 -9.86 15.28 24.75
C CYS A 590 -10.62 14.27 23.90
N THR A 591 -11.91 14.53 23.70
CA THR A 591 -12.79 13.75 22.82
C THR A 591 -13.20 14.60 21.62
N PHE A 592 -12.98 14.06 20.42
CA PHE A 592 -13.41 14.65 19.16
C PHE A 592 -14.77 14.06 18.76
N ASP A 593 -15.61 14.87 18.10
CA ASP A 593 -16.94 14.47 17.63
C ASP A 593 -16.95 13.44 16.49
N GLY A 594 -15.79 12.92 16.07
CA GLY A 594 -15.71 11.90 15.03
C GLY A 594 -16.26 12.36 13.67
N TYR A 595 -16.22 13.66 13.38
CA TYR A 595 -16.79 14.29 12.17
C TYR A 595 -18.33 14.35 12.13
N GLU A 596 -19.03 14.05 13.23
CA GLU A 596 -20.50 14.02 13.26
C GLU A 596 -21.10 15.37 12.82
N VAL A 597 -20.54 16.51 13.25
CA VAL A 597 -21.02 17.84 12.85
C VAL A 597 -20.69 18.16 11.38
N ALA A 598 -19.50 17.79 10.91
CA ALA A 598 -19.07 17.99 9.54
C ALA A 598 -19.90 17.17 8.53
N ASP A 599 -20.25 15.94 8.88
CA ASP A 599 -20.99 14.99 8.03
C ASP A 599 -22.51 15.17 8.14
N TYR A 600 -22.99 15.91 9.13
CA TYR A 600 -24.41 16.16 9.31
C TYR A 600 -25.02 16.92 8.12
N VAL A 601 -25.91 16.25 7.39
CA VAL A 601 -26.60 16.83 6.22
C VAL A 601 -27.78 17.70 6.69
N PHE A 602 -27.47 18.89 7.21
CA PHE A 602 -28.49 19.81 7.68
C PHE A 602 -29.38 20.34 6.55
N SER A 603 -30.59 20.69 6.93
CA SER A 603 -31.64 21.23 6.08
C SER A 603 -31.78 22.74 6.26
N SER A 604 -32.64 23.33 5.44
CA SER A 604 -32.89 24.77 5.53
C SER A 604 -33.65 25.23 6.79
N LYS A 605 -34.16 24.30 7.62
CA LYS A 605 -34.77 24.58 8.93
C LYS A 605 -33.72 24.82 10.01
N ASP A 606 -32.56 24.17 9.84
CA ASP A 606 -31.46 24.21 10.79
C ASP A 606 -30.63 25.50 10.61
N VAL A 607 -30.88 26.25 9.53
CA VAL A 607 -30.23 27.53 9.21
C VAL A 607 -31.16 28.69 9.54
N SER A 608 -30.63 29.72 10.20
CA SER A 608 -31.36 30.94 10.52
C SER A 608 -31.92 31.62 9.28
N THR A 609 -33.10 32.22 9.40
CA THR A 609 -33.69 33.03 8.32
C THR A 609 -33.30 34.49 8.38
N SER A 610 -32.54 34.90 9.40
CA SER A 610 -32.00 36.27 9.54
C SER A 610 -30.89 36.50 8.52
N ASP A 611 -29.88 35.62 8.55
CA ASP A 611 -28.65 35.73 7.75
C ASP A 611 -28.51 34.62 6.70
N TYR A 612 -29.32 33.57 6.80
CA TYR A 612 -29.21 32.37 5.98
C TYR A 612 -27.83 31.71 6.08
N PHE A 613 -27.15 31.84 7.22
CA PHE A 613 -25.77 31.36 7.42
C PHE A 613 -25.62 30.61 8.74
N HIS A 614 -25.86 31.26 9.88
CA HIS A 614 -25.70 30.62 11.19
C HIS A 614 -26.82 29.62 11.50
N PRO A 615 -26.60 28.67 12.43
CA PRO A 615 -27.65 27.77 12.90
C PRO A 615 -28.84 28.53 13.49
N SER A 616 -30.05 28.10 13.16
CA SER A 616 -31.28 28.54 13.84
C SER A 616 -31.34 27.96 15.26
N VAL A 617 -32.36 28.30 16.05
CA VAL A 617 -32.62 27.59 17.33
C VAL A 617 -32.73 26.07 17.13
N GLU A 618 -33.32 25.63 16.01
CA GLU A 618 -33.40 24.21 15.68
C GLU A 618 -32.01 23.64 15.31
N GLY A 619 -31.21 24.38 14.54
CA GLY A 619 -29.84 23.98 14.24
C GLY A 619 -28.96 23.87 15.49
N GLN A 620 -29.13 24.76 16.46
CA GLN A 620 -28.46 24.67 17.76
C GLN A 620 -28.91 23.45 18.57
N ARG A 621 -30.21 23.14 18.56
CA ARG A 621 -30.77 21.94 19.19
C ARG A 621 -30.16 20.67 18.59
N VAL A 622 -30.14 20.60 17.26
CA VAL A 622 -29.54 19.48 16.51
C VAL A 622 -28.06 19.37 16.82
N LEU A 623 -27.32 20.48 16.79
CA LEU A 623 -25.89 20.47 17.11
C LEU A 623 -25.64 19.88 18.50
N ALA A 624 -26.39 20.33 19.52
CA ALA A 624 -26.29 19.75 20.87
C ALA A 624 -26.68 18.27 20.92
N GLU A 625 -27.74 17.88 20.20
CA GLU A 625 -28.28 16.52 20.16
C GLU A 625 -27.27 15.51 19.58
N ILE A 626 -26.62 15.86 18.47
CA ILE A 626 -25.67 14.95 17.80
C ILE A 626 -24.31 14.90 18.50
N THR A 627 -23.89 15.99 19.16
CA THR A 627 -22.58 16.03 19.84
C THR A 627 -22.61 15.49 21.26
N TRP A 628 -23.76 15.55 21.96
CA TRP A 628 -23.83 15.11 23.36
C TRP A 628 -23.43 13.64 23.57
N PRO A 629 -23.94 12.66 22.78
CA PRO A 629 -23.59 11.25 22.92
C PRO A 629 -22.09 10.95 22.75
N LEU A 630 -21.36 11.87 22.11
CA LEU A 630 -19.94 11.76 21.85
C LEU A 630 -19.09 12.48 22.90
N SER A 631 -19.72 13.12 23.89
CA SER A 631 -19.02 13.78 24.98
C SER A 631 -18.53 12.77 26.03
N PRO A 632 -17.53 13.13 26.85
CA PRO A 632 -17.02 12.29 27.94
C PRO A 632 -18.07 11.87 29.00
N PHE A 633 -19.26 12.48 28.99
CA PHE A 633 -20.28 12.29 30.03
C PHE A 633 -21.50 11.49 29.58
N ALA A 634 -21.63 11.15 28.30
CA ALA A 634 -22.81 10.46 27.79
C ALA A 634 -22.88 8.97 28.16
N SER A 635 -21.77 8.36 28.59
CA SER A 635 -21.65 6.93 28.93
C SER A 635 -21.84 6.59 30.41
N GLY A 636 -22.32 7.54 31.24
CA GLY A 636 -22.54 7.36 32.68
C GLY A 636 -23.97 7.01 33.12
N GLY A 637 -24.82 6.47 32.23
CA GLY A 637 -26.23 6.14 32.52
C GLY A 637 -26.50 4.66 32.73
#